data_AF-A0AA45MRP1-F1
#
_entry.id   AF-A0AA45MRP1-F1
#
_cell.length_a   1.000
_cell.length_b   1.000
_cell.length_c   1.000
_cell.angle_alpha   90.00
_cell.angle_beta   90.00
_cell.angle_gamma   90.00
#
_symmetry.space_group_name_H-M   'P 1'
#
loop_
_entity.id
_entity.type
_entity.pdbx_description
1 polymer ?
#
loop_
_entity_poly.entity_id
_entity_poly.type
_entity_poly.pdbx_seq_one_letter_code
_entity_poly.pdbx_strand_id
1 'polypeptide(L)' 'MIRYMGTKNTEDGSVLYIFLINGLQKEIRESALKQYPGCYEALPATAKARISANRSWLQKL' A
#
# COMPACT_ATOMS: atom_id res chain seq x y z
N MET A 1 3.50 -4.69 15.22
CA MET A 1 4.41 -5.14 14.14
C MET A 1 3.66 -5.11 12.83
N ILE A 2 4.20 -4.45 11.80
CA ILE A 2 3.60 -4.36 10.47
C ILE A 2 4.46 -5.19 9.51
N ARG A 3 3.85 -6.11 8.78
CA ARG A 3 4.52 -6.90 7.74
C ARG A 3 3.78 -6.77 6.42
N TYR A 4 4.48 -6.39 5.37
CA TYR A 4 3.95 -6.45 4.02
C TYR A 4 3.83 -7.92 3.57
N MET A 5 2.66 -8.31 3.06
CA MET A 5 2.37 -9.67 2.63
C MET A 5 2.30 -9.80 1.11
N GLY A 6 1.93 -8.73 0.39
CA GLY A 6 1.83 -8.77 -1.06
C GLY A 6 0.91 -7.69 -1.60
N THR A 7 0.68 -7.74 -2.91
CA THR A 7 -0.28 -6.88 -3.60
C THR A 7 -1.31 -7.71 -4.32
N LYS A 8 -2.53 -7.20 -4.40
CA LYS A 8 -3.64 -7.77 -5.16
C LYS A 8 -4.20 -6.72 -6.09
N ASN A 9 -4.40 -7.08 -7.35
CA ASN A 9 -5.14 -6.27 -8.30
C ASN A 9 -6.64 -6.56 -8.12
N THR A 10 -7.45 -5.51 -8.05
CA THR A 10 -8.90 -5.63 -8.08
C THR A 10 -9.42 -5.60 -9.52
N GLU A 11 -10.63 -6.10 -9.75
CA GLU A 11 -11.28 -6.06 -11.09
C GLU A 11 -11.43 -4.64 -11.65
N ASP A 12 -11.53 -3.64 -10.77
CA ASP A 12 -11.54 -2.21 -11.11
C ASP A 12 -10.17 -1.66 -11.57
N GLY A 13 -9.13 -2.50 -11.64
CA GLY A 13 -7.76 -2.10 -12.01
C GLY A 13 -6.96 -1.45 -10.87
N SER A 14 -7.59 -1.18 -9.73
CA SER A 14 -6.91 -0.68 -8.52
C SER A 14 -5.94 -1.71 -7.91
N VAL A 15 -4.89 -1.22 -7.24
CA VAL A 15 -3.90 -2.04 -6.50
C VAL A 15 -4.17 -1.96 -4.99
N LEU A 16 -4.36 -3.12 -4.37
CA LEU A 16 -4.43 -3.31 -2.93
C LEU A 16 -3.09 -3.83 -2.40
N TYR A 17 -2.60 -3.21 -1.35
CA TYR A 17 -1.43 -3.64 -0.59
C TYR A 17 -1.90 -4.39 0.66
N ILE A 18 -1.47 -5.63 0.80
CA ILE A 18 -1.87 -6.52 1.89
C ILE A 18 -0.80 -6.43 2.99
N PHE A 19 -1.25 -6.13 4.20
CA PHE A 19 -0.41 -6.03 5.38
C PHE A 19 -0.92 -6.96 6.48
N LEU A 20 -0.01 -7.49 7.28
CA LEU A 20 -0.30 -8.11 8.56
C LEU A 20 0.06 -7.08 9.65
N ILE A 21 -0.97 -6.48 10.26
CA ILE A 21 -0.82 -5.47 11.32
C ILE A 21 -1.26 -6.10 12.63
N ASN A 22 -0.33 -6.31 13.56
CA ASN A 22 -0.60 -6.94 14.87
C ASN A 22 -1.36 -8.27 14.75
N GLY A 23 -1.00 -9.09 13.74
CA GLY A 23 -1.63 -10.39 13.50
C GLY A 23 -2.93 -10.34 12.70
N LEU A 24 -3.43 -9.15 12.34
CA LEU A 24 -4.63 -8.98 11.50
C LEU A 24 -4.24 -8.63 10.07
N GLN A 25 -4.79 -9.36 9.11
CA GLN A 25 -4.64 -9.03 7.71
C GLN A 25 -5.49 -7.79 7.37
N LYS A 26 -4.87 -6.83 6.68
CA LYS A 26 -5.50 -5.60 6.20
C LYS A 26 -5.16 -5.40 4.74
N GLU A 27 -6.17 -5.12 3.93
CA GLU A 27 -6.02 -4.76 2.53
C GLU A 27 -6.17 -3.23 2.42
N ILE A 28 -5.10 -2.56 1.99
CA ILE A 28 -5.02 -1.10 1.97
C ILE A 28 -4.83 -0.65 0.52
N ARG A 29 -5.74 0.19 0.02
CA ARG A 29 -5.59 0.84 -1.28
C ARG A 29 -4.39 1.76 -1.30
N GLU A 30 -3.75 1.89 -2.45
CA GLU A 30 -2.59 2.78 -2.61
C GLU A 30 -2.85 4.20 -2.09
N SER A 31 -4.00 4.79 -2.46
CA SER A 31 -4.43 6.11 -1.99
C SER A 31 -4.61 6.21 -0.48
N ALA A 32 -5.00 5.11 0.16
CA ALA A 32 -5.21 5.04 1.60
C ALA A 32 -3.91 4.83 2.39
N LEU A 33 -2.80 4.43 1.75
CA LEU A 33 -1.51 4.21 2.45
C LEU A 33 -1.06 5.41 3.28
N LYS A 34 -1.37 6.65 2.83
CA LYS A 34 -1.06 7.89 3.56
C LYS A 34 -1.76 7.98 4.92
N GLN A 35 -2.88 7.27 5.09
CA GLN A 35 -3.70 7.26 6.31
C GLN A 35 -3.27 6.18 7.30
N TYR A 36 -2.38 5.26 6.88
CA TYR A 36 -1.91 4.15 7.72
C TYR A 36 -0.42 4.32 8.07
N PRO A 37 -0.10 4.89 9.25
CA PRO A 37 1.28 5.09 9.67
C PRO A 37 2.06 3.76 9.71
N GLY A 38 3.30 3.77 9.25
CA GLY A 38 4.17 2.59 9.18
C GLY A 38 3.90 1.61 8.03
N CYS A 39 2.74 1.69 7.34
CA CYS A 39 2.45 0.79 6.22
C CYS A 39 3.28 1.12 4.98
N TYR A 40 3.42 2.41 4.64
CA TYR A 40 4.29 2.84 3.53
C TYR A 40 5.76 2.46 3.79
N GLU A 41 6.23 2.59 5.02
CA GLU A 41 7.60 2.27 5.40
C GLU A 41 7.88 0.77 5.31
N ALA A 42 6.91 -0.08 5.67
CA ALA A 42 6.98 -1.53 5.58
C ALA A 42 6.97 -2.09 4.15
N LEU A 43 6.72 -1.25 3.14
CA LEU A 43 6.75 -1.67 1.73
C LEU A 43 8.17 -1.93 1.22
N PRO A 44 8.36 -2.93 0.35
CA PRO A 44 9.62 -3.13 -0.35
C PRO A 44 9.92 -1.97 -1.31
N ALA A 45 11.20 -1.80 -1.65
CA ALA A 45 11.66 -0.74 -2.57
C ALA A 45 10.90 -0.75 -3.90
N THR A 46 10.61 -1.94 -4.44
CA THR A 46 9.86 -2.11 -5.70
C THR A 46 8.43 -1.57 -5.60
N ALA A 47 7.75 -1.78 -4.48
CA ALA A 47 6.40 -1.25 -4.26
C ALA A 47 6.42 0.27 -4.11
N LYS A 48 7.39 0.81 -3.35
CA LYS A 48 7.60 2.26 -3.20
C LYS A 48 7.88 2.94 -4.55
N ALA A 49 8.65 2.30 -5.42
CA ALA A 49 8.91 2.78 -6.78
C ALA A 49 7.64 2.83 -7.64
N ARG A 50 6.77 1.80 -7.56
CA ARG A 50 5.47 1.79 -8.26
C ARG A 50 4.56 2.92 -7.78
N ILE A 51 4.47 3.11 -6.46
CA ILE A 51 3.69 4.18 -5.85
C ILE A 51 4.22 5.56 -6.27
N SER A 52 5.54 5.73 -6.27
CA SER A 52 6.19 6.98 -6.69
C SER A 52 5.99 7.26 -8.18
N ALA A 53 5.83 6.23 -9.00
CA ALA A 53 5.46 6.37 -10.41
C ALA A 53 3.98 6.72 -10.61
N ASN A 54 3.11 6.43 -9.63
CA ASN A 54 1.71 6.82 -9.69
C ASN A 54 1.54 8.31 -9.34
N ARG A 55 1.43 9.15 -10.38
CA ARG A 55 1.20 10.60 -10.24
C ARG A 55 -0.06 10.93 -9.44
N SER A 56 -1.11 10.10 -9.51
CA SER A 56 -2.34 10.30 -8.73
C SER A 56 -2.11 10.14 -7.23
N TRP A 57 -1.13 9.33 -6.82
CA TRP A 57 -0.72 9.22 -5.42
C TRP A 57 0.10 10.42 -4.95
N LEU A 58 0.88 11.05 -5.84
CA LEU A 58 1.66 12.25 -5.55
C LEU A 58 0.82 13.53 -5.51
N GLN A 59 -0.32 13.55 -6.19
CA GLN A 59 -1.27 14.65 -6.05
C GLN A 59 -1.74 14.72 -4.57
N LYS A 60 -1.67 15.93 -4.01
CA LYS A 60 -1.93 16.17 -2.58
C LYS A 60 -3.35 15.74 -2.22
N LEU A 61 -3.46 15.15 -1.02
CA LEU A 61 -4.71 15.00 -0.25
C LEU A 61 -5.47 16.32 -0.22
#